data_AF-A0A7C6G9C1-F1
#
_entry.id   AF-A0A7C6G9C1-F1
#
_cell.length_a   1.000
_cell.length_b   1.000
_cell.length_c   1.000
_cell.angle_alpha   90.00
_cell.angle_beta   90.00
_cell.angle_gamma   90.00
#
_symmetry.space_group_name_H-M   'P 1'
#
loop_
_entity.id
_entity.type
_entity.pdbx_description
1 polymer ?
#
loop_
_entity_poly.entity_id
_entity_poly.type
_entity_poly.pdbx_seq_one_letter_code
_entity_poly.pdbx_strand_id
1 'polypeptide(L)'
;MRRNRDKTKALLEELVNRLFAEEQTVRPASPGDAYLMGADGRYLGKITPDSSDPDALTNPYGRHGSRYSPYSIFNPTSPYGSKEGEFSIHNPHTTTPPELYLQGKPAGRVTANKKLPDAIDTEIFLSRLETANPQIC
;
A
#
# COMPACT_ATOMS: atom_id res chain seq x y z
N MET A 1 -13.03 12.09 44.93
CA MET A 1 -13.14 10.91 44.04
C MET A 1 -12.95 11.32 42.57
N ARG A 2 -11.75 11.20 41.97
CA ARG A 2 -11.51 11.47 40.53
C ARG A 2 -10.33 10.66 39.94
N ARG A 3 -10.14 9.39 40.34
CA ARG A 3 -8.95 8.59 39.97
C ARG A 3 -9.19 7.55 38.86
N ASN A 4 -10.43 7.42 38.37
CA ASN A 4 -10.81 6.40 37.38
C ASN A 4 -10.87 6.92 35.94
N ARG A 5 -11.09 8.23 35.70
CA ARG A 5 -11.15 8.78 34.33
C ARG A 5 -9.78 8.77 33.64
N ASP A 6 -8.71 9.00 34.38
CA ASP A 6 -7.35 8.99 33.83
C ASP A 6 -6.90 7.59 33.42
N LYS A 7 -7.30 6.56 34.18
CA LYS A 7 -6.99 5.17 33.84
C LYS A 7 -7.73 4.72 32.59
N THR A 8 -9.01 5.07 32.46
CA THR A 8 -9.78 4.73 31.25
C THR A 8 -9.20 5.43 30.01
N LYS A 9 -8.81 6.70 30.13
CA LYS A 9 -8.18 7.44 29.03
C LYS A 9 -6.83 6.86 28.65
N ALA A 10 -5.97 6.54 29.62
CA ALA A 10 -4.67 5.93 29.37
C ALA A 10 -4.80 4.54 28.74
N LEU A 11 -5.74 3.70 29.22
CA LEU A 11 -6.02 2.40 28.63
C LEU A 11 -6.58 2.52 27.21
N LEU A 12 -7.41 3.53 26.94
CA LEU A 12 -7.91 3.81 25.59
C LEU A 12 -6.78 4.29 24.67
N GLU A 13 -5.93 5.21 25.10
CA GLU A 13 -4.77 5.68 24.31
C GLU A 13 -3.77 4.55 24.07
N GLU A 14 -3.57 3.66 25.06
CA GLU A 14 -2.72 2.49 24.92
C GLU A 14 -3.33 1.43 23.99
N LEU A 15 -4.63 1.15 24.10
CA LEU A 15 -5.34 0.28 23.16
C LEU A 15 -5.30 0.86 21.75
N VAL A 16 -5.53 2.16 21.61
CA VAL A 16 -5.42 2.89 20.35
C VAL A 16 -4.01 2.73 19.78
N ASN A 17 -2.95 3.00 20.55
CA ASN A 17 -1.58 2.81 20.08
C ASN A 17 -1.23 1.35 19.78
N ARG A 18 -1.75 0.37 20.54
CA ARG A 18 -1.54 -1.06 20.24
C ARG A 18 -2.28 -1.49 18.97
N LEU A 19 -3.53 -1.08 18.80
CA LEU A 19 -4.31 -1.36 17.59
C LEU A 19 -3.65 -0.72 16.37
N PHE A 20 -3.21 0.55 16.48
CA PHE A 20 -2.51 1.23 15.39
C PHE A 20 -1.11 0.66 15.12
N ALA A 21 -0.40 0.15 16.13
CA ALA A 21 0.90 -0.49 15.94
C ALA A 21 0.79 -1.90 15.33
N GLU A 22 -0.18 -2.72 15.76
CA GLU A 22 -0.41 -4.06 15.21
C GLU A 22 -0.94 -4.01 13.77
N GLU A 23 -1.66 -2.95 13.41
CA GLU A 23 -2.18 -2.71 12.07
C GLU A 23 -1.12 -2.13 11.10
N GLN A 24 -0.02 -1.60 11.64
CA GLN A 24 1.15 -1.10 10.87
C GLN A 24 2.25 -2.16 10.72
N THR A 25 2.24 -3.23 11.51
CA THR A 25 3.07 -4.42 11.31
C THR A 25 2.40 -5.41 10.37
N VAL A 26 2.02 -4.97 9.16
CA VAL A 26 1.88 -5.93 8.07
C VAL A 26 3.26 -6.52 7.89
N ARG A 27 3.40 -7.82 8.18
CA ARG A 27 4.68 -8.54 8.18
C ARG A 27 5.41 -8.13 6.90
N PRO A 28 6.60 -7.48 6.98
CA PRO A 28 7.38 -7.23 5.78
C PRO A 28 7.52 -8.59 5.14
N ALA A 29 6.99 -8.64 3.92
CA ALA A 29 6.63 -9.87 3.28
C ALA A 29 7.85 -10.81 3.29
N SER A 30 7.59 -12.10 3.39
CA SER A 30 8.63 -13.11 3.56
C SER A 30 9.77 -12.90 2.54
N PRO A 31 11.01 -13.36 2.78
CA PRO A 31 12.16 -13.04 1.92
C PRO A 31 12.06 -13.38 0.41
N GLY A 32 10.92 -13.90 -0.08
CA GLY A 32 10.59 -14.10 -1.49
C GLY A 32 9.49 -13.18 -2.05
N ASP A 33 8.84 -12.37 -1.22
CA ASP A 33 7.62 -11.64 -1.58
C ASP A 33 7.91 -10.26 -2.20
N ALA A 34 7.00 -9.84 -3.08
CA ALA A 34 6.99 -8.51 -3.67
C ALA A 34 5.89 -7.67 -3.00
N TYR A 35 6.15 -6.40 -2.72
CA TYR A 35 5.17 -5.49 -2.12
C TYR A 35 5.42 -4.04 -2.51
N LEU A 36 4.39 -3.21 -2.37
CA LEU A 36 4.46 -1.78 -2.64
C LEU A 36 4.51 -1.01 -1.31
N MET A 37 5.37 0.00 -1.26
CA MET A 37 5.52 0.87 -0.09
C MET A 37 5.41 2.33 -0.53
N GLY A 38 4.57 3.11 0.15
CA GLY A 38 4.49 4.54 -0.04
C GLY A 38 5.79 5.23 0.37
N ALA A 39 6.08 6.38 -0.23
CA ALA A 39 7.25 7.18 0.15
C ALA A 39 7.19 7.68 1.61
N ASP A 40 5.99 7.67 2.21
CA ASP A 40 5.74 7.91 3.63
C ASP A 40 6.06 6.69 4.52
N GLY A 41 6.56 5.60 3.95
CA GLY A 41 6.83 4.34 4.65
C GLY A 41 5.58 3.48 4.87
N ARG A 42 4.44 3.85 4.27
CA ARG A 42 3.19 3.09 4.40
C ARG A 42 3.25 1.82 3.56
N TYR A 43 2.87 0.68 4.14
CA TYR A 43 2.62 -0.52 3.34
C TYR A 43 1.36 -0.33 2.48
N LEU A 44 1.49 -0.51 1.16
CA LEU A 44 0.42 -0.30 0.19
C LEU A 44 -0.14 -1.58 -0.39
N GLY A 45 0.41 -2.75 -0.03
CA GLY A 45 -0.11 -4.05 -0.43
C GLY A 45 0.95 -5.00 -0.95
N LYS A 46 0.61 -6.29 -0.96
CA LYS A 46 1.41 -7.38 -1.49
C LYS A 46 1.15 -7.55 -2.98
N ILE A 47 2.21 -7.80 -3.73
CA ILE A 47 2.15 -8.19 -5.13
C ILE A 47 2.24 -9.72 -5.15
N THR A 48 1.08 -10.35 -5.27
CA THR A 48 0.94 -11.80 -5.28
C THR A 48 -0.07 -12.21 -6.34
N PRO A 49 0.14 -13.35 -7.02
CA PRO A 49 -0.85 -13.94 -7.91
C PRO A 49 -2.08 -14.48 -7.15
N ASP A 50 -1.96 -14.72 -5.84
CA ASP A 50 -3.06 -15.19 -5.00
C ASP A 50 -3.99 -14.03 -4.62
N SER A 51 -5.09 -13.89 -5.36
CA SER A 51 -6.14 -12.90 -5.08
C SER A 51 -6.95 -13.18 -3.82
N SER A 52 -6.76 -14.33 -3.18
CA SER A 52 -7.40 -14.68 -1.90
C SER A 52 -6.68 -14.03 -0.71
N ASP A 53 -5.44 -13.60 -0.89
CA ASP A 53 -4.66 -12.95 0.15
C ASP A 53 -5.30 -11.58 0.49
N PRO A 54 -5.59 -11.29 1.77
CA PRO A 54 -6.20 -10.03 2.18
C PRO A 54 -5.34 -8.79 1.90
N ASP A 55 -4.02 -8.98 1.82
CA ASP A 55 -3.05 -7.91 1.53
C ASP A 55 -2.74 -7.78 0.04
N ALA A 56 -3.23 -8.69 -0.81
CA ALA A 56 -3.00 -8.64 -2.24
C ALA A 56 -3.57 -7.36 -2.87
N LEU A 57 -2.75 -6.69 -3.70
CA LEU A 57 -3.19 -5.60 -4.55
C LEU A 57 -4.25 -6.05 -5.58
N THR A 58 -4.20 -7.31 -5.99
CA THR A 58 -5.16 -7.91 -6.93
C THR A 58 -6.49 -8.28 -6.28
N ASN A 59 -6.62 -8.21 -4.96
CA ASN A 59 -7.85 -8.52 -4.24
C ASN A 59 -8.76 -7.27 -4.16
N PRO A 60 -9.85 -7.18 -4.94
CA PRO A 60 -10.73 -6.02 -4.95
C PRO A 60 -11.52 -5.83 -3.65
N TYR A 61 -11.60 -6.87 -2.81
CA TYR A 61 -12.23 -6.84 -1.50
C TYR A 61 -11.21 -6.59 -0.37
N GLY A 62 -9.91 -6.66 -0.69
CA GLY A 62 -8.82 -6.41 0.24
C GLY A 62 -8.64 -4.92 0.55
N ARG A 63 -7.95 -4.63 1.65
CA ARG A 63 -7.66 -3.25 2.07
C ARG A 63 -6.84 -2.47 1.04
N HIS A 64 -5.96 -3.18 0.32
CA HIS A 64 -4.98 -2.57 -0.57
C HIS A 64 -5.38 -2.63 -2.05
N GLY A 65 -6.20 -3.61 -2.45
CA GLY A 65 -6.75 -3.70 -3.81
C GLY A 65 -8.11 -3.02 -3.98
N SER A 66 -8.86 -2.74 -2.90
CA SER A 66 -10.20 -2.16 -3.03
C SER A 66 -10.18 -0.72 -3.53
N ARG A 67 -10.95 -0.43 -4.58
CA ARG A 67 -11.16 0.92 -5.13
C ARG A 67 -11.80 1.94 -4.18
N TYR A 68 -12.31 1.49 -3.03
CA TYR A 68 -12.94 2.35 -2.03
C TYR A 68 -12.04 2.57 -0.80
N SER A 69 -10.91 1.86 -0.71
CA SER A 69 -10.02 1.96 0.44
C SER A 69 -9.15 3.22 0.36
N PRO A 70 -8.97 3.96 1.46
CA PRO A 70 -8.08 5.12 1.49
C PRO A 70 -6.59 4.76 1.34
N TYR A 71 -6.22 3.48 1.46
CA TYR A 71 -4.85 2.98 1.35
C TYR A 71 -4.59 2.22 0.03
N SER A 72 -5.55 2.24 -0.90
CA SER A 72 -5.45 1.52 -2.17
C SER A 72 -4.97 2.42 -3.29
N ILE A 73 -4.02 1.92 -4.07
CA ILE A 73 -3.55 2.57 -5.30
C ILE A 73 -4.64 2.67 -6.38
N PHE A 74 -5.70 1.86 -6.28
CA PHE A 74 -6.82 1.86 -7.22
C PHE A 74 -7.93 2.85 -6.84
N ASN A 75 -7.84 3.46 -5.66
CA ASN A 75 -8.83 4.43 -5.23
C ASN A 75 -8.48 5.83 -5.78
N PRO A 76 -9.29 6.42 -6.67
CA PRO A 76 -9.03 7.71 -7.29
C PRO A 76 -9.09 8.89 -6.32
N THR A 77 -9.62 8.72 -5.11
CA THR A 77 -9.65 9.77 -4.08
C THR A 77 -8.56 9.59 -3.01
N SER A 78 -7.84 8.47 -3.04
CA SER A 78 -6.75 8.22 -2.10
C SER A 78 -5.49 9.00 -2.46
N PRO A 79 -4.59 9.27 -1.49
CA PRO A 79 -3.30 9.88 -1.77
C PRO A 79 -2.38 9.00 -2.65
N TYR A 80 -2.66 7.69 -2.76
CA TYR A 80 -1.84 6.72 -3.49
C TYR A 80 -2.38 6.36 -4.89
N GLY A 81 -3.65 6.67 -5.16
CA GLY A 81 -4.32 6.38 -6.43
C GLY A 81 -4.93 7.60 -7.15
N SER A 82 -5.01 8.76 -6.48
CA SER A 82 -5.50 9.99 -7.12
C SER A 82 -4.54 10.53 -8.17
N LYS A 83 -5.04 11.14 -9.24
CA LYS A 83 -4.19 11.78 -10.27
C LYS A 83 -3.35 12.94 -9.74
N GLU A 84 -3.75 13.51 -8.61
CA GLU A 84 -3.11 14.67 -7.99
C GLU A 84 -2.42 14.31 -6.66
N GLY A 85 -2.52 13.05 -6.22
CA GLY A 85 -1.96 12.61 -4.95
C GLY A 85 -0.43 12.74 -4.93
N GLU A 86 0.12 13.22 -3.81
CA GLU A 86 1.57 13.39 -3.63
C GLU A 86 2.29 12.03 -3.65
N PHE A 87 1.66 10.97 -3.15
CA PHE A 87 2.21 9.60 -3.11
C PHE A 87 1.57 8.69 -4.17
N SER A 88 0.96 9.28 -5.19
CA SER A 88 0.18 8.52 -6.14
C SER A 88 1.01 7.95 -7.27
N ILE A 89 0.73 6.70 -7.63
CA ILE A 89 1.30 6.09 -8.82
C ILE A 89 0.86 6.84 -10.09
N HIS A 90 -0.36 7.39 -10.11
CA HIS A 90 -0.97 7.98 -11.30
C HIS A 90 -0.63 9.46 -11.50
N ASN A 91 0.07 10.10 -10.56
CA ASN A 91 0.42 11.50 -10.67
C ASN A 91 1.69 11.70 -11.52
N PRO A 92 1.63 12.32 -12.71
CA PRO A 92 2.80 12.54 -13.55
C PRO A 92 3.76 13.60 -13.02
N HIS A 93 3.40 14.30 -11.95
CA HIS A 93 4.19 15.37 -11.33
C HIS A 93 4.66 15.03 -9.91
N THR A 94 4.37 13.82 -9.40
CA THR A 94 4.87 13.40 -8.09
C THR A 94 6.41 13.33 -8.08
N THR A 95 7.00 13.76 -6.98
CA THR A 95 8.43 13.58 -6.67
C THR A 95 8.67 12.44 -5.67
N THR A 96 7.62 11.98 -5.01
CA THR A 96 7.62 10.97 -3.96
C THR A 96 6.67 9.82 -4.30
N PRO A 97 6.85 9.16 -5.46
CA PRO A 97 6.04 8.01 -5.81
C PRO A 97 6.30 6.84 -4.86
N PRO A 98 5.37 5.87 -4.80
CA PRO A 98 5.60 4.66 -4.04
C PRO A 98 6.68 3.80 -4.69
N GLU A 99 7.39 3.08 -3.85
CA GLU A 99 8.51 2.22 -4.18
C GLU A 99 8.08 0.74 -4.19
N LEU A 100 8.52 0.03 -5.20
CA LEU A 100 8.40 -1.41 -5.32
C LEU A 100 9.55 -2.07 -4.56
N TYR A 101 9.21 -2.98 -3.67
CA TYR A 101 10.16 -3.83 -2.97
C TYR A 101 10.02 -5.27 -3.43
N LEU A 102 11.14 -5.89 -3.79
CA LEU A 102 11.24 -7.31 -4.12
C LEU A 102 12.19 -7.95 -3.12
N GLN A 103 11.73 -8.95 -2.37
CA GLN A 103 12.57 -9.67 -1.40
C GLN A 103 13.22 -8.74 -0.37
N GLY A 104 12.50 -7.68 0.02
CA GLY A 104 12.99 -6.65 0.94
C GLY A 104 14.02 -5.69 0.35
N LYS A 105 14.30 -5.75 -0.96
CA LYS A 105 15.18 -4.79 -1.66
C LYS A 105 14.35 -3.84 -2.52
N PRO A 106 14.69 -2.54 -2.56
CA PRO A 106 14.03 -1.61 -3.47
C PRO A 106 14.37 -1.99 -4.92
N ALA A 107 13.34 -2.20 -5.73
CA ALA A 107 13.47 -2.58 -7.13
C ALA A 107 13.24 -1.40 -8.08
N GLY A 108 12.47 -0.38 -7.66
CA GLY A 108 12.21 0.82 -8.44
C GLY A 108 10.99 1.58 -7.93
N ARG A 109 10.65 2.69 -8.59
CA ARG A 109 9.55 3.59 -8.22
C ARG A 109 8.41 3.45 -9.19
N VAL A 110 7.22 3.08 -8.73
CA VAL A 110 6.05 2.91 -9.60
C VAL A 110 5.38 4.27 -9.78
N THR A 111 5.51 4.86 -10.97
CA THR A 111 5.05 6.23 -11.21
C THR A 111 4.75 6.53 -12.68
N ALA A 112 3.73 7.34 -12.90
CA ALA A 112 3.46 7.97 -14.20
C ALA A 112 4.51 9.05 -14.54
N ASN A 113 5.27 9.56 -13.56
CA ASN A 113 6.32 10.54 -13.77
C ASN A 113 7.61 9.89 -14.31
N LYS A 114 7.72 9.79 -15.63
CA LYS A 114 8.89 9.23 -16.34
C LYS A 114 10.19 10.04 -16.20
N LYS A 115 10.14 11.21 -15.55
CA LYS A 115 11.33 12.06 -15.34
C LYS A 115 12.14 11.61 -14.12
N LEU A 116 11.57 10.78 -13.23
CA LEU A 116 12.28 10.29 -12.06
C LEU A 116 13.23 9.14 -12.43
N PRO A 117 14.39 9.03 -11.74
CA PRO A 117 15.26 7.87 -11.88
C PRO A 117 14.53 6.61 -11.37
N ASP A 118 14.81 5.47 -12.02
CA ASP A 118 14.22 4.16 -11.70
C ASP A 118 12.68 4.13 -11.73
N ALA A 119 12.08 4.99 -12.55
CA ALA A 119 10.65 5.04 -12.77
C ALA A 119 10.15 3.83 -13.56
N ILE A 120 9.30 3.02 -12.92
CA ILE A 120 8.52 1.94 -13.49
C ILE A 120 7.18 2.53 -13.95
N ASP A 121 6.91 2.41 -15.26
CA ASP A 121 5.66 2.85 -15.85
C ASP A 121 4.46 2.14 -15.21
N THR A 122 3.47 2.92 -14.78
CA THR A 122 2.27 2.40 -14.10
C THR A 122 1.47 1.43 -14.95
N GLU A 123 1.34 1.67 -16.25
CA GLU A 123 0.56 0.80 -17.13
C GLU A 123 1.25 -0.55 -17.29
N ILE A 124 2.58 -0.54 -17.40
CA ILE A 124 3.37 -1.77 -17.44
C ILE A 124 3.24 -2.52 -16.11
N PHE A 125 3.29 -1.81 -14.98
CA PHE A 125 3.13 -2.41 -13.67
C PHE A 125 1.75 -3.06 -13.50
N LEU A 126 0.67 -2.34 -13.82
CA LEU A 126 -0.70 -2.83 -13.69
C LEU A 126 -1.00 -4.00 -14.63
N SER A 127 -0.56 -3.93 -15.89
CA SER A 127 -0.75 -5.04 -16.83
C SER A 127 -0.03 -6.32 -16.38
N ARG A 128 1.12 -6.20 -15.71
CA ARG A 128 1.83 -7.35 -15.12
C ARG A 128 1.12 -7.90 -13.89
N LEU A 129 0.51 -7.05 -13.08
CA LEU A 129 -0.33 -7.48 -11.96
C LEU A 129 -1.55 -8.28 -12.44
N GLU A 130 -2.22 -7.81 -13.50
CA GLU A 130 -3.37 -8.50 -14.08
C GLU A 130 -2.99 -9.83 -14.73
N THR A 131 -1.88 -9.88 -15.46
CA THR A 131 -1.39 -11.11 -16.11
C THR A 131 -1.02 -12.19 -15.08
N ALA A 132 -0.63 -11.79 -13.87
CA ALA A 132 -0.32 -12.71 -12.78
C ALA A 132 -1.57 -13.34 -12.13
N ASN A 133 -2.79 -12.98 -12.54
CA ASN A 133 -4.03 -13.59 -12.05
C ASN A 133 -4.54 -14.67 -13.03
N PRO A 134 -4.22 -15.96 -12.84
CA PRO A 134 -4.60 -17.04 -13.75
C PRO A 134 -6.10 -17.43 -13.69
N GLN A 135 -6.97 -16.66 -13.02
CA GLN A 135 -8.38 -16.99 -12.83
C GLN A 135 -9.31 -16.60 -14.00
N ILE A 136 -8.75 -16.22 -15.16
CA ILE A 136 -9.50 -16.06 -16.41
C ILE A 136 -8.94 -17.02 -17.44
N CYS A 137 -9.27 -18.31 -17.29
CA CYS A 137 -9.24 -19.32 -18.35
C CYS A 137 -10.46 -20.22 -18.16
#